data_AF-A0A952P6B8-F1
#
_entry.id   AF-A0A952P6B8-F1
#
_cell.length_a   1.000
_cell.length_b   1.000
_cell.length_c   1.000
_cell.angle_alpha   90.00
_cell.angle_beta   90.00
_cell.angle_gamma   90.00
#
_symmetry.space_group_name_H-M   'P 1'
#
loop_
_entity.id
_entity.type
_entity.pdbx_description
1 polymer ?
#
loop_
_entity_poly.entity_id
_entity_poly.type
_entity_poly.pdbx_seq_one_letter_code
_entity_poly.pdbx_strand_id
1 'polypeptide(L)'
;MNKQTQNLNTNELLKRIPLLLTMLALTTPTWLIACASINRREESVHAILQKENALIEKLQAQPEIAQAVSENESLKKAETHLALSLEELKGANETIKAKILKVNKEEVQHGRD
;
A
#
# COMPACT_ATOMS: atom_id res chain seq x y z
N MET A 1 72.24 -4.56 -26.11
CA MET A 1 71.32 -3.44 -25.81
C MET A 1 70.94 -2.76 -27.11
N ASN A 2 69.73 -2.98 -27.62
CA ASN A 2 69.26 -2.33 -28.85
C ASN A 2 67.97 -1.57 -28.53
N LYS A 3 68.08 -0.27 -28.27
CA LYS A 3 66.92 0.61 -28.03
C LYS A 3 66.35 0.98 -29.40
N GLN A 4 65.32 0.27 -29.84
CA GLN A 4 64.47 0.77 -30.92
C GLN A 4 63.64 1.93 -30.38
N THR A 5 64.09 3.15 -30.65
CA THR A 5 63.28 4.36 -30.50
C THR A 5 62.10 4.28 -31.47
N GLN A 6 60.92 4.00 -30.93
CA GLN A 6 59.66 4.19 -31.63
C GLN A 6 59.49 5.70 -31.88
N ASN A 7 59.92 6.18 -33.05
CA ASN A 7 59.44 7.44 -33.60
C ASN A 7 57.98 7.23 -34.01
N LEU A 8 57.07 7.26 -33.03
CA LEU A 8 55.65 7.41 -33.32
C LEU A 8 55.50 8.77 -33.99
N ASN A 9 55.15 8.76 -35.27
CA ASN A 9 54.95 9.94 -36.09
C ASN A 9 53.75 10.72 -35.54
N THR A 10 53.99 11.60 -34.58
CA THR A 10 52.98 12.38 -33.83
C THR A 10 52.05 13.16 -34.77
N ASN A 11 52.54 13.51 -35.96
CA ASN A 11 51.80 14.21 -37.00
C ASN A 11 50.68 13.34 -37.63
N GLU A 12 50.90 12.03 -37.76
CA GLU A 12 49.87 11.09 -38.26
C GLU A 12 48.84 10.76 -37.18
N LEU A 13 49.26 10.77 -35.92
CA LEU A 13 48.35 10.65 -34.78
C LEU A 13 47.42 11.88 -34.71
N LEU A 14 47.97 13.09 -34.82
CA LEU A 14 47.20 14.35 -34.75
C LEU A 14 46.12 14.44 -35.83
N LYS A 15 46.40 13.94 -37.04
CA LYS A 15 45.42 13.90 -38.15
C LYS A 15 44.28 12.90 -37.92
N ARG A 16 44.50 11.85 -37.11
CA ARG A 16 43.52 10.79 -36.84
C ARG A 16 42.69 11.06 -35.57
N ILE A 17 43.15 11.92 -34.67
CA ILE A 17 42.41 12.34 -33.47
C ILE A 17 40.99 12.84 -33.79
N PRO A 18 40.75 13.69 -34.81
CA PRO A 18 39.39 14.18 -35.11
C PRO A 18 38.44 13.05 -35.49
N LEU A 19 38.91 12.08 -36.28
CA LEU A 19 38.13 10.91 -36.70
C LEU A 19 37.82 9.97 -35.53
N LEU A 20 38.79 9.79 -34.63
CA LEU A 20 38.59 8.98 -33.42
C LEU A 20 37.62 9.65 -32.45
N LEU A 21 37.69 10.99 -32.31
CA LEU A 21 36.77 11.75 -31.48
C LEU A 21 35.34 11.69 -32.03
N THR A 22 35.14 11.78 -33.35
CA THR A 22 33.81 11.71 -33.96
C THR A 22 33.22 10.30 -33.85
N MET A 23 34.02 9.25 -34.06
CA MET A 23 33.58 7.87 -33.86
C MET A 23 33.23 7.58 -32.39
N LEU A 24 34.00 8.13 -31.44
CA LEU A 24 33.69 8.01 -30.02
C LEU A 24 32.40 8.77 -29.68
N ALA A 25 32.23 10.00 -30.18
CA ALA A 25 31.04 10.81 -29.96
C ALA A 25 29.75 10.22 -30.57
N LEU A 26 29.84 9.39 -31.61
CA LEU A 26 28.68 8.66 -32.16
C LEU A 26 28.35 7.37 -31.40
N THR A 27 29.33 6.72 -30.78
CA THR A 27 29.16 5.41 -30.15
C THR A 27 28.84 5.52 -28.65
N THR A 28 29.32 6.55 -27.97
CA THR A 28 29.01 6.78 -26.56
C THR A 28 27.53 7.08 -26.28
N PRO A 29 26.79 7.88 -27.08
CA PRO A 29 25.38 8.15 -26.79
C PRO A 29 24.51 6.93 -27.00
N THR A 30 24.80 6.13 -28.04
CA THR A 30 24.02 4.92 -28.36
C THR A 30 24.17 3.85 -27.27
N TRP A 31 25.36 3.69 -26.72
CA TRP A 31 25.60 2.83 -25.56
C TRP A 31 24.94 3.35 -24.27
N LEU A 32 25.02 4.65 -24.01
CA LEU A 32 24.39 5.25 -22.82
C LEU A 32 22.86 5.18 -22.88
N ILE A 33 22.27 5.40 -24.06
CA ILE A 33 20.82 5.26 -24.29
C ILE A 33 20.39 3.80 -24.15
N ALA A 34 21.16 2.85 -24.69
CA ALA A 34 20.88 1.42 -24.54
C ALA A 34 20.92 0.99 -23.05
N CYS A 35 21.95 1.38 -22.29
CA CYS A 35 22.06 1.05 -20.87
C CYS A 35 20.99 1.75 -20.00
N ALA A 36 20.58 2.99 -20.33
CA ALA A 36 19.51 3.68 -19.62
C ALA A 36 18.11 3.10 -19.91
N SER A 37 17.92 2.51 -21.09
CA SER A 37 16.64 1.94 -21.54
C SER A 37 16.34 0.53 -21.03
N ILE A 38 17.37 -0.21 -20.57
CA ILE A 38 17.26 -1.64 -20.23
C ILE A 38 16.53 -1.90 -18.90
N ASN A 39 16.43 -0.92 -17.98
CA ASN A 39 15.94 -1.21 -16.63
C ASN A 39 14.82 -0.31 -16.12
N ARG A 40 14.14 0.44 -17.00
CA ARG A 40 13.11 1.42 -16.57
C ARG A 40 11.87 1.51 -17.47
N ARG A 41 11.65 0.58 -18.40
CA ARG A 41 10.41 0.54 -19.18
C ARG A 41 9.36 -0.27 -18.44
N GLU A 42 8.59 0.45 -17.63
CA GLU A 42 7.16 0.24 -17.41
C GLU A 42 6.76 -1.23 -17.22
N GLU A 43 6.82 -1.72 -15.98
CA GLU A 43 5.75 -2.65 -15.58
C GLU A 43 4.45 -1.88 -15.79
N SER A 44 3.74 -2.18 -16.89
CA SER A 44 2.48 -1.52 -17.19
C SER A 44 1.59 -1.63 -15.95
N VAL A 45 0.79 -0.60 -15.67
CA VAL A 45 -0.16 -0.64 -14.54
C VAL A 45 -0.97 -1.94 -14.53
N HIS A 46 -1.25 -2.48 -15.71
CA HIS A 46 -1.91 -3.77 -15.88
C HIS A 46 -1.09 -4.98 -15.38
N ALA A 47 0.22 -5.01 -15.60
CA ALA A 47 1.11 -6.05 -15.09
C ALA A 47 1.24 -5.99 -13.55
N ILE A 48 1.29 -4.77 -12.98
CA ILE A 48 1.28 -4.57 -11.53
C ILE A 48 -0.05 -5.06 -10.95
N LEU A 49 -1.18 -4.63 -11.52
CA LEU A 49 -2.51 -5.05 -11.08
C LEU A 49 -2.73 -6.56 -11.21
N GLN A 50 -2.23 -7.19 -12.27
CA GLN A 50 -2.28 -8.65 -12.41
C GLN A 50 -1.48 -9.37 -11.32
N LYS A 51 -0.31 -8.84 -10.97
CA LYS A 51 0.54 -9.40 -9.91
C LYS A 51 -0.12 -9.24 -8.54
N GLU A 52 -0.68 -8.07 -8.25
CA GLU A 52 -1.42 -7.81 -7.01
C GLU A 52 -2.68 -8.68 -6.91
N ASN A 53 -3.47 -8.81 -7.98
CA ASN A 53 -4.65 -9.67 -7.99
C ASN A 53 -4.30 -11.14 -7.77
N ALA A 54 -3.22 -11.64 -8.38
CA ALA A 54 -2.74 -13.00 -8.16
C ALA A 54 -2.27 -13.24 -6.72
N LEU A 55 -1.74 -12.21 -6.04
CA LEU A 55 -1.38 -12.29 -4.61
C LEU A 55 -2.65 -12.30 -3.73
N ILE A 56 -3.64 -11.48 -4.06
CA ILE A 56 -4.93 -11.44 -3.36
C ILE A 56 -5.64 -12.79 -3.46
N GLU A 57 -5.72 -13.39 -4.65
CA GLU A 57 -6.32 -14.72 -4.85
C GLU A 57 -5.59 -15.80 -4.04
N LYS A 58 -4.26 -15.74 -3.98
CA LYS A 58 -3.46 -16.68 -3.16
C LYS A 58 -3.70 -16.50 -1.66
N LEU A 59 -3.91 -15.27 -1.19
CA LEU A 59 -4.23 -14.99 0.21
C LEU A 59 -5.67 -15.42 0.54
N GLN A 60 -6.62 -15.19 -0.35
CA GLN A 60 -8.01 -15.64 -0.17
C GLN A 60 -8.14 -17.17 -0.19
N ALA A 61 -7.29 -17.86 -0.95
CA ALA A 61 -7.23 -19.32 -0.97
C ALA A 61 -6.60 -19.93 0.30
N GLN A 62 -6.03 -19.12 1.21
CA GLN A 62 -5.52 -19.63 2.48
C GLN A 62 -6.69 -19.88 3.44
N PRO A 63 -6.86 -21.12 3.93
CA PRO A 63 -7.98 -21.49 4.79
C PRO A 63 -7.99 -20.69 6.10
N GLU A 64 -6.81 -20.31 6.60
CA GLU A 64 -6.64 -19.49 7.81
C GLU A 64 -7.23 -18.08 7.64
N ILE A 65 -7.04 -17.47 6.47
CA ILE A 65 -7.58 -16.13 6.16
C ILE A 65 -9.09 -16.22 5.94
N ALA A 66 -9.56 -17.24 5.22
CA ALA A 66 -10.99 -17.46 5.03
C ALA A 66 -11.72 -17.70 6.37
N GLN A 67 -11.12 -18.47 7.27
CA GLN A 67 -11.65 -18.70 8.61
C GLN A 67 -11.65 -17.41 9.44
N ALA A 68 -10.54 -16.66 9.45
CA ALA A 68 -10.45 -15.39 10.18
C ALA A 68 -11.48 -14.36 9.68
N VAL A 69 -11.73 -14.29 8.36
CA VAL A 69 -12.78 -13.43 7.78
C VAL A 69 -14.16 -13.88 8.24
N SER A 70 -14.45 -15.18 8.21
CA SER A 70 -15.73 -15.73 8.68
C SER A 70 -15.98 -15.46 10.17
N GLU A 71 -14.95 -15.65 11.01
CA GLU A 71 -15.01 -15.33 12.44
C GLU A 71 -15.25 -13.83 12.65
N ASN A 72 -14.58 -12.96 11.88
CA ASN A 72 -14.78 -11.52 11.95
C ASN A 72 -16.23 -11.11 11.59
N GLU A 73 -16.80 -11.70 10.54
CA GLU A 73 -18.21 -11.46 10.19
C GLU A 73 -19.17 -11.88 11.31
N SER A 74 -18.88 -13.01 11.96
CA SER A 74 -19.67 -13.50 13.08
C SER A 74 -19.58 -12.56 14.30
N LEU A 75 -18.38 -12.05 14.59
CA LEU A 75 -18.14 -11.09 15.66
C LEU A 75 -18.82 -9.76 15.38
N LYS A 76 -18.80 -9.28 14.13
CA LYS A 76 -19.49 -8.05 13.73
C LYS A 76 -21.00 -8.17 13.93
N LYS A 77 -21.59 -9.32 13.59
CA LYS A 77 -23.01 -9.59 13.88
C LYS A 77 -23.29 -9.59 15.39
N ALA A 78 -22.43 -10.24 16.18
CA ALA A 78 -22.57 -10.24 17.64
C ALA A 78 -22.45 -8.83 18.22
N GLU A 79 -21.52 -8.00 17.74
CA GLU A 79 -21.35 -6.61 18.14
C GLU A 79 -22.61 -5.78 17.84
N THR A 80 -23.19 -5.92 16.66
CA THR A 80 -24.44 -5.22 16.33
C THR A 80 -25.59 -5.64 17.23
N HIS A 81 -25.69 -6.93 17.58
CA HIS A 81 -26.73 -7.42 18.46
C HIS A 81 -26.54 -6.92 19.89
N LEU A 82 -25.30 -6.89 20.39
CA LEU A 82 -24.97 -6.35 21.71
C LEU A 82 -25.26 -4.84 21.78
N ALA A 83 -24.95 -4.09 20.73
CA ALA A 83 -25.27 -2.66 20.64
C ALA A 83 -26.78 -2.40 20.73
N LEU A 84 -27.60 -3.19 20.02
CA LEU A 84 -29.06 -3.11 20.11
C LEU A 84 -29.56 -3.43 21.52
N SER A 85 -29.09 -4.53 22.12
CA SER A 85 -29.47 -4.90 23.48
C SER A 85 -29.07 -3.85 24.53
N LEU A 86 -27.93 -3.17 24.34
CA LEU A 86 -27.52 -2.07 25.20
C LEU A 86 -28.46 -0.86 25.09
N GLU A 87 -28.89 -0.52 23.87
CA GLU A 87 -29.86 0.55 23.64
C GLU A 87 -31.21 0.25 24.31
N GLU A 88 -31.69 -0.99 24.19
CA GLU A 88 -32.91 -1.46 24.85
C GLU A 88 -32.81 -1.38 26.38
N LEU A 89 -31.69 -1.84 26.95
CA LEU A 89 -31.44 -1.77 28.40
C LEU A 89 -31.37 -0.32 28.88
N LYS A 90 -30.76 0.57 28.10
CA LYS A 90 -30.72 2.01 28.40
C LYS A 90 -32.12 2.60 28.40
N GLY A 91 -32.95 2.31 27.38
CA GLY A 91 -34.34 2.76 27.32
C GLY A 91 -35.20 2.21 28.48
N ALA A 92 -35.00 0.94 28.85
CA ALA A 92 -35.65 0.34 30.02
C ALA A 92 -35.25 1.06 31.31
N ASN A 93 -33.96 1.35 31.50
CA ASN A 93 -33.46 2.09 32.66
C ASN A 93 -34.02 3.52 32.73
N GLU A 94 -34.11 4.22 31.60
CA GLU A 94 -34.73 5.55 31.53
C GLU A 94 -36.21 5.50 31.91
N THR A 95 -36.93 4.48 31.43
CA THR A 95 -38.35 4.26 31.78
C THR A 95 -38.54 3.97 33.27
N ILE A 96 -37.70 3.10 33.85
CA ILE A 96 -37.72 2.80 35.28
C ILE A 96 -37.44 4.06 36.09
N LYS A 97 -36.41 4.83 35.73
CA LYS A 97 -36.06 6.10 36.37
C LYS A 97 -37.23 7.08 36.34
N ALA A 98 -37.91 7.20 35.20
CA ALA A 98 -39.09 8.08 35.07
C ALA A 98 -40.24 7.61 35.97
N LYS A 99 -40.52 6.31 36.03
CA LYS A 99 -41.56 5.75 36.92
C LYS A 99 -41.24 5.97 38.39
N ILE A 100 -40.01 5.70 38.83
CA ILE A 100 -39.57 5.92 40.22
C ILE A 100 -39.69 7.40 40.60
N LEU A 101 -39.23 8.31 39.74
CA LEU A 101 -39.33 9.75 40.00
C LEU A 101 -40.78 10.24 40.06
N LYS A 102 -41.68 9.63 39.27
CA LYS A 102 -43.12 9.95 39.31
C LYS A 102 -43.76 9.44 40.60
N VAL A 103 -43.50 8.19 40.99
CA VAL A 103 -44.01 7.59 42.23
C VAL A 103 -43.56 8.39 43.45
N ASN A 104 -42.27 8.76 43.54
CA ASN A 104 -41.77 9.57 44.65
C ASN A 104 -42.45 10.96 44.74
N LYS A 105 -42.92 11.54 43.63
CA LYS A 105 -43.67 12.81 43.67
C LYS A 105 -45.10 12.63 44.16
N GLU A 106 -45.75 11.53 43.80
CA GLU A 106 -47.11 11.20 44.23
C GLU A 106 -47.15 10.85 45.73
N GLU A 107 -46.17 10.11 46.25
CA GLU A 107 -46.03 9.84 47.70
C GLU A 107 -45.81 11.12 48.53
N VAL A 108 -45.03 12.08 48.01
CA VAL A 108 -44.80 13.39 48.69
C VAL A 108 -46.06 14.30 48.66
N GLN A 109 -46.99 14.06 47.73
CA GLN A 109 -48.29 14.73 47.73
C GLN A 109 -49.29 14.09 48.69
N HIS A 110 -49.25 12.76 48.84
CA HIS A 110 -50.14 12.02 49.75
C HIS A 110 -49.63 11.87 51.19
N GLY A 111 -48.35 12.16 51.46
CA GLY A 111 -47.77 12.17 52.82
C GLY A 111 -47.88 13.51 53.56
N ARG A 112 -48.64 14.48 53.02
CA ARG A 112 -48.96 15.76 53.67
C ARG A 112 -50.45 15.79 54.03
N ASP A 113 -50.83 14.93 54.96
CA ASP A 113 -51.99 15.11 55.83
C ASP A 113 -51.49 15.13 57.29
#